data_AF-A0A3A5MWF2-F1
#
_entry.id   AF-A0A3A5MWF2-F1
#
_cell.length_a   1.000
_cell.length_b   1.000
_cell.length_c   1.000
_cell.angle_alpha   90.00
_cell.angle_beta   90.00
_cell.angle_gamma   90.00
#
_symmetry.space_group_name_H-M   'P 1'
#
loop_
_entity.id
_entity.type
_entity.pdbx_description
1 polymer ?
#
loop_
_entity_poly.entity_id
_entity_poly.type
_entity_poly.pdbx_seq_one_letter_code
_entity_poly.pdbx_strand_id
1 'polypeptide(L)'
;MTVNEQHRQVEVARDLSAQARTLAHSTRDVPAPSDSYTLLGELVGTVDDFEQVCRQLGVWHSAVIDGQHYAGEDNRGDGATGTVTAAAELERAAVALSAASAALRGAHSANGVVRWFDQV
;
A
#
# COMPACT_ATOMS: atom_id res chain seq x y z
N MET A 1 -13.79 5.26 18.17
CA MET A 1 -14.36 5.53 16.83
C MET A 1 -13.32 5.14 15.82
N THR A 2 -13.65 4.23 14.91
CA THR A 2 -12.70 3.76 13.89
C THR A 2 -12.59 4.82 12.78
N VAL A 3 -11.44 4.93 12.09
CA VAL A 3 -11.23 5.85 10.94
C VAL A 3 -12.34 5.71 9.90
N ASN A 4 -12.94 4.52 9.81
CA ASN A 4 -14.02 4.17 8.90
C ASN A 4 -15.30 5.01 9.13
N GLU A 5 -15.64 5.27 10.40
CA GLU A 5 -16.86 5.99 10.81
C GLU A 5 -16.82 7.48 10.49
N GLN A 6 -15.62 8.04 10.25
CA GLN A 6 -15.43 9.46 9.99
C GLN A 6 -15.38 9.80 8.49
N HIS A 7 -15.50 8.81 7.59
CA HIS A 7 -15.34 8.99 6.13
C HIS A 7 -13.99 9.62 5.74
N ARG A 8 -12.94 9.41 6.55
CA ARG A 8 -11.61 10.01 6.35
C ARG A 8 -10.64 9.15 5.54
N GLN A 9 -11.07 8.01 5.01
CA GLN A 9 -10.20 7.07 4.29
C GLN A 9 -9.52 7.74 3.09
N VAL A 10 -10.22 8.63 2.39
CA VAL A 10 -9.66 9.39 1.25
C VAL A 10 -8.60 10.40 1.74
N GLU A 11 -8.82 11.04 2.88
CA GLU A 11 -7.85 11.97 3.48
C GLU A 11 -6.60 11.22 3.94
N VAL A 12 -6.77 10.10 4.65
CA VAL A 12 -5.67 9.23 5.07
C VAL A 12 -4.87 8.70 3.87
N ALA A 13 -5.54 8.30 2.79
CA ALA A 13 -4.87 7.87 1.56
C ALA A 13 -4.08 9.01 0.88
N ARG A 14 -4.58 10.26 0.96
CA ARG A 14 -3.85 11.45 0.47
C ARG A 14 -2.61 11.71 1.32
N ASP A 15 -2.71 11.63 2.63
CA ASP A 15 -1.60 11.82 3.55
C ASP A 15 -0.52 10.75 3.34
N LEU A 16 -0.92 9.48 3.19
CA LEU A 16 -0.01 8.39 2.83
C LEU A 16 0.72 8.67 1.51
N SER A 17 0.01 9.12 0.47
CA SER A 17 0.63 9.47 -0.81
C SER A 17 1.63 10.63 -0.67
N ALA A 18 1.32 11.63 0.15
CA ALA A 18 2.22 12.76 0.41
C ALA A 18 3.48 12.33 1.17
N GLN A 19 3.34 11.46 2.19
CA GLN A 19 4.45 10.90 2.94
C GLN A 19 5.33 10.00 2.05
N ALA A 20 4.75 9.12 1.25
CA ALA A 20 5.47 8.28 0.31
C ALA A 20 6.27 9.12 -0.71
N ARG A 21 5.69 10.22 -1.21
CA ARG A 21 6.39 11.15 -2.11
C ARG A 21 7.55 11.86 -1.41
N THR A 22 7.35 12.26 -0.17
CA THR A 22 8.40 12.87 0.65
C THR A 22 9.54 11.89 0.86
N LEU A 23 9.23 10.64 1.23
CA LEU A 23 10.21 9.58 1.42
C LEU A 23 10.98 9.26 0.15
N ALA A 24 10.30 9.15 -0.99
CA ALA A 24 10.92 8.93 -2.30
C ALA A 24 11.83 10.10 -2.72
N HIS A 25 11.56 11.32 -2.25
CA HIS A 25 12.43 12.46 -2.48
C HIS A 25 13.63 12.45 -1.53
N SER A 26 13.41 12.16 -0.25
CA SER A 26 14.48 12.15 0.76
C SER A 26 15.47 11.01 0.54
N THR A 27 15.04 9.85 0.05
CA THR A 27 15.94 8.71 -0.21
C THR A 27 16.89 8.89 -1.40
N ARG A 28 16.83 10.04 -2.09
CA ARG A 28 17.85 10.43 -3.09
C ARG A 28 19.23 10.65 -2.48
N ASP A 29 19.26 11.04 -1.21
CA ASP A 29 20.46 11.20 -0.41
C ASP A 29 20.12 10.73 1.02
N VAL A 30 20.76 9.66 1.49
CA VAL A 30 20.50 9.12 2.83
C VAL A 30 21.57 9.68 3.77
N PRO A 31 21.31 10.77 4.49
CA PRO A 31 22.33 11.52 5.23
C PRO A 31 22.88 10.75 6.44
N ALA A 32 22.11 9.79 6.96
CA ALA A 32 22.52 8.87 8.01
C ALA A 32 22.34 7.42 7.50
N PRO A 33 23.32 6.88 6.76
CA PRO A 33 23.25 5.51 6.27
C PRO A 33 23.08 4.47 7.38
N SER A 34 23.45 4.75 8.64
CA SER A 34 23.16 3.88 9.79
C SER A 34 21.67 3.68 10.06
N ASP A 35 20.82 4.65 9.71
CA ASP A 35 19.36 4.55 9.82
C ASP A 35 18.74 3.61 8.77
N SER A 36 19.52 3.17 7.77
CA SER A 36 19.04 2.30 6.69
C SER A 36 18.39 1.01 7.19
N TYR A 37 18.83 0.46 8.33
CA TYR A 37 18.22 -0.73 8.92
C TYR A 37 16.79 -0.46 9.36
N THR A 38 16.60 0.59 10.16
CA THR A 38 15.28 1.04 10.63
C THR A 38 14.39 1.42 9.45
N LEU A 39 14.91 2.18 8.50
CA LEU A 39 14.19 2.58 7.29
C LEU A 39 13.67 1.37 6.50
N LEU A 40 14.49 0.33 6.30
CA LEU A 40 14.05 -0.89 5.63
C LEU A 40 12.97 -1.64 6.42
N GLY A 41 13.03 -1.62 7.76
CA GLY A 41 11.99 -2.20 8.62
C GLY A 41 10.65 -1.48 8.47
N GLU A 42 10.66 -0.15 8.48
CA GLU A 42 9.45 0.67 8.27
C GLU A 42 8.84 0.47 6.87
N LEU A 43 9.69 0.30 5.84
CA LEU A 43 9.23 -0.01 4.49
C LEU A 43 8.56 -1.40 4.40
N VAL A 44 9.06 -2.41 5.13
CA VAL A 44 8.39 -3.71 5.23
C VAL A 44 7.00 -3.54 5.82
N GLY A 45 6.88 -2.86 6.97
CA GLY A 45 5.59 -2.61 7.61
C GLY A 45 4.61 -1.85 6.70
N THR A 46 5.09 -0.81 6.02
CA THR A 46 4.27 -0.03 5.08
C THR A 46 3.72 -0.88 3.94
N VAL A 47 4.52 -1.79 3.38
CA VAL A 47 4.08 -2.67 2.29
C VAL A 47 3.12 -3.74 2.79
N ASP A 48 3.35 -4.31 3.98
CA ASP A 48 2.44 -5.27 4.62
C ASP A 48 1.06 -4.63 4.90
N ASP A 49 1.04 -3.39 5.39
CA ASP A 49 -0.20 -2.64 5.63
C ASP A 49 -0.91 -2.31 4.30
N PHE A 50 -0.17 -1.93 3.26
CA PHE A 50 -0.77 -1.64 1.97
C PHE A 50 -1.33 -2.89 1.27
N GLU A 51 -0.67 -4.05 1.43
CA GLU A 51 -1.20 -5.36 1.05
C GLU A 51 -2.55 -5.61 1.73
N GLN A 52 -2.65 -5.34 3.03
CA GLN A 52 -3.89 -5.50 3.77
C GLN A 52 -5.00 -4.56 3.25
N VAL A 53 -4.68 -3.30 2.95
CA VAL A 53 -5.64 -2.36 2.34
C VAL A 53 -6.17 -2.90 1.02
N CYS A 54 -5.29 -3.40 0.14
CA CYS A 54 -5.70 -3.99 -1.14
C CYS A 54 -6.65 -5.18 -0.93
N ARG A 55 -6.34 -6.09 -0.01
CA ARG A 55 -7.23 -7.23 0.31
C ARG A 55 -8.58 -6.77 0.85
N GLN A 56 -8.60 -5.81 1.77
CA GLN A 56 -9.83 -5.31 2.36
C GLN A 56 -10.74 -4.65 1.31
N LEU A 57 -10.17 -3.83 0.43
CA LEU A 57 -10.90 -3.23 -0.68
C LEU A 57 -11.37 -4.28 -1.70
N GLY A 58 -10.56 -5.31 -1.96
CA GLY A 58 -10.91 -6.40 -2.86
C GLY A 58 -12.12 -7.21 -2.35
N VAL A 59 -12.14 -7.52 -1.05
CA VAL A 59 -13.28 -8.15 -0.37
C VAL A 59 -14.51 -7.24 -0.41
N TRP A 60 -14.33 -5.94 -0.18
CA TRP A 60 -15.44 -5.00 -0.26
C TRP A 60 -16.05 -4.94 -1.67
N HIS A 61 -15.22 -4.86 -2.72
CA HIS A 61 -15.66 -4.87 -4.11
C HIS A 61 -16.30 -6.19 -4.56
N SER A 62 -15.91 -7.33 -3.99
CA SER A 62 -16.55 -8.62 -4.32
C SER A 62 -17.88 -8.83 -3.60
N ALA A 63 -18.15 -8.07 -2.54
CA ALA A 63 -19.37 -8.18 -1.73
C ALA A 63 -20.51 -7.23 -2.17
N VAL A 64 -20.28 -6.31 -3.11
CA VAL A 64 -21.34 -5.40 -3.60
C VAL A 64 -22.31 -6.11 -4.56
N ILE A 65 -23.57 -5.67 -4.59
CA ILE A 65 -24.66 -6.29 -5.35
C ILE A 65 -25.23 -5.24 -6.29
N ASP A 66 -25.32 -5.57 -7.58
CA ASP A 66 -25.90 -4.69 -8.60
C ASP A 66 -27.37 -4.36 -8.31
N GLY A 67 -27.79 -3.13 -8.61
CA GLY A 67 -29.14 -2.62 -8.33
C GLY A 67 -29.47 -2.40 -6.84
N GLN A 68 -28.60 -2.80 -5.92
CA GLN A 68 -28.75 -2.59 -4.47
C GLN A 68 -27.69 -1.64 -3.91
N HIS A 69 -26.41 -1.92 -4.19
CA HIS A 69 -25.28 -1.15 -3.66
C HIS A 69 -24.77 -0.09 -4.66
N TYR A 70 -25.09 -0.23 -5.94
CA TYR A 70 -24.83 0.75 -6.99
C TYR A 70 -25.92 0.69 -8.05
N ALA A 71 -26.14 1.80 -8.76
CA ALA A 71 -27.27 1.98 -9.69
C ALA A 71 -26.91 1.61 -11.15
N GLY A 72 -25.97 0.69 -11.35
CA GLY A 72 -25.34 0.48 -12.65
C GLY A 72 -24.34 1.62 -13.02
N GLU A 73 -24.28 2.00 -14.29
CA GLU A 73 -23.15 2.73 -14.89
C GLU A 73 -23.37 4.21 -15.22
N ASP A 74 -22.27 4.91 -15.51
CA ASP A 74 -22.20 6.24 -16.13
C ASP A 74 -22.18 6.21 -17.69
N ASN A 75 -22.78 5.18 -18.31
CA ASN A 75 -22.79 4.89 -19.76
C ASN A 75 -21.43 4.51 -20.39
N ARG A 76 -20.47 4.00 -19.62
CA ARG A 76 -19.13 3.61 -20.11
C ARG A 76 -18.84 2.10 -20.17
N GLY A 77 -19.75 1.23 -19.74
CA GLY A 77 -19.66 -0.24 -19.88
C GLY A 77 -20.00 -1.01 -18.58
N ASP A 78 -20.39 -2.29 -18.69
CA ASP A 78 -21.02 -3.13 -17.63
C ASP A 78 -20.52 -2.92 -16.19
N GLY A 79 -21.35 -2.32 -15.34
CA GLY A 79 -21.05 -2.03 -13.92
C GLY A 79 -20.74 -3.29 -13.09
N ALA A 80 -21.38 -4.42 -13.40
CA ALA A 80 -21.08 -5.71 -12.76
C ALA A 80 -19.70 -6.23 -13.14
N THR A 81 -19.26 -5.99 -14.38
CA THR A 81 -17.90 -6.27 -14.82
C THR A 81 -16.89 -5.34 -14.12
N GLY A 82 -17.27 -4.09 -13.82
CA GLY A 82 -16.42 -3.12 -13.14
C GLY A 82 -16.02 -3.53 -11.71
N THR A 83 -16.98 -3.95 -10.87
CA THR A 83 -16.70 -4.31 -9.48
C THR A 83 -15.91 -5.61 -9.36
N VAL A 84 -16.21 -6.60 -10.21
CA VAL A 84 -15.45 -7.86 -10.30
C VAL A 84 -14.02 -7.60 -10.76
N THR A 85 -13.84 -6.75 -11.79
CA THR A 85 -12.51 -6.38 -12.28
C THR A 85 -11.70 -5.67 -11.20
N ALA A 86 -12.31 -4.71 -10.48
CA ALA A 86 -11.66 -4.02 -9.37
C ALA A 86 -11.20 -4.99 -8.28
N ALA A 87 -12.07 -5.92 -7.85
CA ALA A 87 -11.71 -6.95 -6.87
C ALA A 87 -10.53 -7.82 -7.35
N ALA A 88 -10.55 -8.24 -8.61
CA ALA A 88 -9.50 -9.08 -9.19
C ALA A 88 -8.15 -8.36 -9.35
N GLU A 89 -8.15 -7.06 -9.69
CA GLU A 89 -6.93 -6.25 -9.74
C GLU A 89 -6.37 -5.98 -8.34
N LEU A 90 -7.25 -5.74 -7.35
CA LEU A 90 -6.83 -5.55 -5.96
C LEU A 90 -6.20 -6.81 -5.35
N GLU A 91 -6.73 -7.99 -5.67
CA GLU A 91 -6.11 -9.26 -5.27
C GLU A 91 -4.73 -9.43 -5.94
N ARG A 92 -4.61 -9.12 -7.23
CA ARG A 92 -3.30 -9.14 -7.92
C ARG A 92 -2.31 -8.16 -7.29
N ALA A 93 -2.75 -6.97 -6.93
CA ALA A 93 -1.92 -6.00 -6.23
C ALA A 93 -1.47 -6.52 -4.86
N ALA A 94 -2.35 -7.13 -4.08
CA ALA A 94 -2.00 -7.73 -2.79
C ALA A 94 -0.95 -8.84 -2.93
N VAL A 95 -1.07 -9.72 -3.94
CA VAL A 95 -0.05 -10.74 -4.23
C VAL A 95 1.30 -10.11 -4.58
N ALA A 96 1.31 -9.07 -5.41
CA ALA A 96 2.53 -8.36 -5.79
C ALA A 96 3.19 -7.66 -4.58
N LEU A 97 2.39 -7.04 -3.69
CA LEU A 97 2.87 -6.41 -2.47
C LEU A 97 3.46 -7.44 -1.50
N SER A 98 2.87 -8.63 -1.39
CA SER A 98 3.42 -9.72 -0.59
C SER A 98 4.81 -10.16 -1.07
N ALA A 99 5.00 -10.27 -2.39
CA ALA A 99 6.30 -10.55 -2.98
C ALA A 99 7.31 -9.40 -2.74
N ALA A 100 6.86 -8.14 -2.84
CA ALA A 100 7.70 -6.98 -2.53
C ALA A 100 8.11 -6.94 -1.05
N SER A 101 7.21 -7.26 -0.12
CA SER A 101 7.49 -7.37 1.31
C SER A 101 8.55 -8.43 1.58
N ALA A 102 8.46 -9.61 0.94
CA ALA A 102 9.50 -10.64 1.05
C ALA A 102 10.88 -10.14 0.58
N ALA A 103 10.94 -9.42 -0.53
CA ALA A 103 12.19 -8.83 -1.03
C ALA A 103 12.76 -7.77 -0.06
N LEU A 104 11.89 -6.91 0.50
CA LEU A 104 12.29 -5.91 1.50
C LEU A 104 12.80 -6.54 2.79
N ARG A 105 12.18 -7.62 3.28
CA ARG A 105 12.69 -8.39 4.43
C ARG A 105 14.06 -8.99 4.15
N GLY A 106 14.29 -9.45 2.92
CA GLY A 106 15.62 -9.89 2.45
C GLY A 106 16.66 -8.76 2.52
N ALA A 107 16.33 -7.58 2.01
CA ALA A 107 17.19 -6.40 2.07
C ALA A 107 17.46 -5.95 3.52
N HIS A 108 16.42 -5.90 4.36
CA HIS A 108 16.53 -5.55 5.78
C HIS A 108 17.48 -6.52 6.53
N SER A 109 17.33 -7.82 6.28
CA SER A 109 18.18 -8.85 6.87
C SER A 109 19.65 -8.72 6.42
N ALA A 110 19.87 -8.49 5.12
CA ALA A 110 21.20 -8.26 4.58
C ALA A 110 21.84 -6.98 5.13
N ASN A 111 21.05 -5.92 5.37
CA ASN A 111 21.55 -4.68 5.93
C ASN A 111 21.93 -4.82 7.42
N GLY A 112 21.32 -5.75 8.16
CA GLY A 112 21.58 -5.95 9.59
C GLY A 112 23.02 -6.34 9.94
N VAL A 113 23.84 -6.76 8.97
CA VAL A 113 25.26 -7.06 9.16
C VAL A 113 26.20 -5.94 8.67
N VAL A 114 25.65 -4.90 8.05
CA VAL A 114 26.42 -3.78 7.50
C VAL A 114 26.69 -2.75 8.60
N ARG A 115 27.95 -2.31 8.70
CA ARG A 115 28.35 -1.20 9.57
C ARG A 115 28.60 0.04 8.72
N TRP A 116 27.65 0.96 8.77
CA TRP A 116 27.71 2.22 8.04
C TRP A 116 28.52 3.27 8.80
N PHE A 117 29.16 4.18 8.06
CA PHE A 117 29.68 5.43 8.59
C PHE A 117 28.71 6.55 8.22
N ASP A 118 28.26 7.33 9.21
CA ASP A 118 27.32 8.44 8.97
C ASP A 118 28.01 9.73 8.50
N GLN A 119 29.33 9.78 8.59
CA GLN A 119 30.14 10.89 8.13
C GLN A 119 31.34 10.31 7.38
N VAL A 120 31.32 10.45 6.06
CA VAL A 120 32.51 10.38 5.19
C VAL A 120 32.59 11.68 4.43
#